data_AF-A0A1H8X3C7-F1
#
_entry.id   AF-A0A1H8X3C7-F1
#
_cell.length_a   1.000
_cell.length_b   1.000
_cell.length_c   1.000
_cell.angle_alpha   90.00
_cell.angle_beta   90.00
_cell.angle_gamma   90.00
#
_symmetry.space_group_name_H-M   'P 1'
#
loop_
_entity.id
_entity.type
_entity.pdbx_description
1 polymer ?
#
loop_
_entity_poly.entity_id
_entity_poly.type
_entity_poly.pdbx_seq_one_letter_code
_entity_poly.pdbx_strand_id
1 'polypeptide(L)'
;GVSRMHRFQKYMDDTLDAAATKAEQAVADALGKLHELVCLRATDFADRLEQVRKRDAGLADLLTSFQSAAVKRREQAIARLRGEPHEPAPAIVVPIDEVQAFAVKLKAEKDGLAQAGNAEERAKLTTEKAELEDRKTLSANKGKLVTRRDLLVVDDAYGKALTDVQTRGITQRANELLDTHLTTAVVTKFDTERTRFDIMHLNVGLARKSGQTKAEFEVNPNTKLTKVTSEILSEGEQRALALAGFLTEVALTDGSGAIVIDDPVSSLDRDRSVKVAERIAEEASKRQVIVFTHDIVFFNELCRTADAQGIEPVTVALFSDKSAAGKIDTAGMPWKGLNVAKRIGRIKNDSAQLSKLHTTSPADYEVAVKNLYGRLRDTYERVVEEIIFRDIVRRGTDVIQTQLLRYVRLSDALAIRFHEGMTRANTHSHDNPAADTVPVPTPDEFASDIADLELLIASLKADSDAAEIARPQMKPKK
;
A
#
# COMPACT_ATOMS: atom_id res chain seq x y z
N GLY A 1 36.82 36.01 -156.73
CA GLY A 1 35.46 36.34 -156.26
C GLY A 1 34.95 35.33 -155.24
N VAL A 2 34.72 34.10 -155.67
CA VAL A 2 34.04 33.04 -154.89
C VAL A 2 34.72 32.68 -153.55
N SER A 3 36.05 32.48 -153.51
CA SER A 3 36.76 32.15 -152.25
C SER A 3 36.81 33.28 -151.20
N ARG A 4 36.45 34.51 -151.56
CA ARG A 4 36.37 35.64 -150.61
C ARG A 4 34.99 35.67 -149.93
N MET A 5 33.93 35.36 -150.69
CA MET A 5 32.57 35.19 -150.15
C MET A 5 32.46 34.00 -149.20
N HIS A 6 33.08 32.84 -149.52
CA HIS A 6 33.08 31.70 -148.58
C HIS A 6 33.82 31.97 -147.28
N ARG A 7 34.90 32.77 -147.30
CA ARG A 7 35.61 33.18 -146.07
C ARG A 7 34.82 34.19 -145.24
N PHE A 8 34.08 35.09 -145.90
CA PHE A 8 33.19 36.02 -145.21
C PHE A 8 31.99 35.28 -144.59
N GLN A 9 31.39 34.33 -145.32
CA GLN A 9 30.34 33.45 -144.80
C GLN A 9 30.84 32.67 -143.58
N LYS A 10 31.97 31.98 -143.70
CA LYS A 10 32.55 31.21 -142.58
C LYS A 10 32.91 32.09 -141.38
N TYR A 11 33.46 33.29 -141.61
CA TYR A 11 33.72 34.23 -140.52
C TYR A 11 32.42 34.70 -139.86
N MET A 12 31.37 35.00 -140.63
CA MET A 12 30.06 35.34 -140.08
C MET A 12 29.45 34.20 -139.28
N ASP A 13 29.52 32.97 -139.79
CA ASP A 13 29.01 31.76 -139.13
C ASP A 13 29.80 31.49 -137.84
N ASP A 14 31.14 31.50 -137.87
CA ASP A 14 32.01 31.30 -136.70
C ASP A 14 31.80 32.42 -135.64
N THR A 15 31.56 33.67 -136.06
CA THR A 15 31.32 34.80 -135.15
C THR A 15 29.91 34.75 -134.54
N LEU A 16 28.92 34.29 -135.31
CA LEU A 16 27.56 34.06 -134.84
C LEU A 16 27.48 32.87 -133.87
N ASP A 17 28.18 31.76 -134.16
CA ASP A 17 28.26 30.60 -133.26
C ASP A 17 28.94 30.96 -131.93
N ALA A 18 30.08 31.66 -131.96
CA ALA A 18 30.73 32.11 -130.73
C ALA A 18 29.85 33.08 -129.90
N ALA A 19 29.07 33.94 -130.56
CA ALA A 19 28.10 34.81 -129.90
C ALA A 19 26.91 34.01 -129.31
N ALA A 20 26.44 32.98 -130.02
CA ALA A 20 25.36 32.10 -129.57
C ALA A 20 25.79 31.28 -128.34
N THR A 21 26.96 30.61 -128.38
CA THR A 21 27.47 29.84 -127.23
C THR A 21 27.68 30.73 -126.00
N LYS A 22 28.17 31.96 -126.18
CA LYS A 22 28.33 32.92 -125.07
C LYS A 22 26.98 33.35 -124.47
N ALA A 23 25.95 33.52 -125.30
CA ALA A 23 24.60 33.83 -124.85
C ALA A 23 23.96 32.64 -124.10
N GLU A 24 24.11 31.42 -124.61
CA GLU A 24 23.63 30.19 -123.96
C GLU A 24 24.30 29.97 -122.59
N GLN A 25 25.62 30.15 -122.51
CA GLN A 25 26.36 30.04 -121.25
C GLN A 25 25.90 31.09 -120.22
N ALA A 26 25.64 32.33 -120.68
CA ALA A 26 25.14 33.39 -119.81
C ALA A 26 23.74 33.07 -119.23
N VAL A 27 22.89 32.40 -120.01
CA VAL A 27 21.57 31.92 -119.54
C VAL A 27 21.74 30.78 -118.53
N ALA A 28 22.61 29.81 -118.80
CA ALA A 28 22.88 28.70 -117.88
C ALA A 28 23.43 29.19 -116.52
N ASP A 29 24.37 30.13 -116.53
CA ASP A 29 24.92 30.74 -115.31
C ASP A 29 23.86 31.55 -114.55
N ALA A 30 22.98 32.25 -115.25
CA ALA A 30 21.87 32.99 -114.65
C ALA A 30 20.83 32.05 -114.00
N LEU A 31 20.53 30.92 -114.64
CA LEU A 31 19.67 29.88 -114.08
C LEU A 31 20.29 29.24 -112.83
N GLY A 32 21.61 28.99 -112.84
CA GLY A 32 22.33 28.44 -111.69
C GLY A 32 22.40 29.39 -110.48
N LYS A 33 22.34 30.71 -110.70
CA LYS A 33 22.37 31.73 -109.63
C LYS A 33 21.00 31.99 -108.97
N LEU A 34 19.91 31.48 -109.53
CA LEU A 34 18.57 31.65 -108.95
C LEU A 34 18.40 30.82 -107.68
N HIS A 35 18.09 31.49 -106.56
CA HIS A 35 17.92 30.85 -105.26
C HIS A 35 16.74 29.86 -105.25
N GLU A 36 16.89 28.70 -104.60
CA GLU A 36 15.86 27.65 -104.61
C GLU A 36 14.64 27.97 -103.74
N LEU A 37 14.74 28.97 -102.85
CA LEU A 37 13.70 29.35 -101.89
C LEU A 37 13.26 28.15 -101.02
N VAL A 38 14.22 27.38 -100.50
CA VAL A 38 14.00 26.11 -99.79
C VAL A 38 12.93 26.23 -98.70
N CYS A 39 12.95 27.29 -97.87
CA CYS A 39 11.99 27.48 -96.79
C CYS A 39 10.57 27.84 -97.28
N LEU A 40 10.45 28.56 -98.41
CA LEU A 40 9.15 28.99 -98.95
C LEU A 40 8.49 27.92 -99.84
N ARG A 41 9.28 26.93 -100.28
CA ARG A 41 8.84 25.78 -101.07
C ARG A 41 8.87 24.47 -100.26
N ALA A 42 9.11 24.55 -98.96
CA ALA A 42 9.09 23.39 -98.07
C ALA A 42 7.67 22.81 -97.99
N THR A 43 7.54 21.48 -97.94
CA THR A 43 6.24 20.81 -97.89
C THR A 43 5.48 21.09 -96.59
N ASP A 44 6.18 21.44 -95.51
CA ASP A 44 5.63 21.79 -94.19
C ASP A 44 5.35 23.29 -94.01
N PHE A 45 5.49 24.11 -95.07
CA PHE A 45 5.28 25.57 -94.97
C PHE A 45 3.86 25.91 -94.52
N ALA A 46 2.85 25.18 -95.00
CA ALA A 46 1.45 25.35 -94.59
C ALA A 46 1.25 25.10 -93.09
N ASP A 47 1.88 24.06 -92.54
CA ASP A 47 1.79 23.72 -91.11
C ASP A 47 2.45 24.80 -90.25
N ARG A 48 3.61 25.32 -90.68
CA ARG A 48 4.29 26.44 -90.00
C ARG A 48 3.43 27.69 -90.01
N LEU A 49 2.77 27.97 -91.13
CA LEU A 49 1.90 29.14 -91.28
C LEU A 49 0.66 29.04 -90.39
N GLU A 50 0.10 27.85 -90.22
CA GLU A 50 -1.03 27.62 -89.34
C GLU A 50 -0.67 27.83 -87.85
N GLN A 51 0.58 27.52 -87.46
CA GLN A 51 1.08 27.86 -86.12
C GLN A 51 1.21 29.36 -85.87
N VAL A 52 1.58 30.12 -86.91
CA VAL A 52 1.61 31.59 -86.86
C VAL A 52 0.18 32.13 -86.80
N ARG A 53 -0.72 31.62 -87.66
CA ARG A 53 -2.12 32.07 -87.75
C ARG A 53 -2.87 31.98 -86.42
N LYS A 54 -2.62 30.94 -85.61
CA LYS A 54 -3.20 30.80 -84.25
C LYS A 54 -2.85 31.95 -83.30
N ARG A 55 -1.77 32.69 -83.56
CA ARG A 55 -1.27 33.78 -82.69
C ARG A 55 -1.34 35.15 -83.36
N ASP A 56 -1.20 35.18 -84.69
CA ASP A 56 -1.28 36.37 -85.51
C ASP A 56 -1.76 36.00 -86.92
N ALA A 57 -3.07 36.18 -87.15
CA ALA A 57 -3.68 35.90 -88.45
C ALA A 57 -3.20 36.86 -89.55
N GLY A 58 -2.94 38.13 -89.21
CA GLY A 58 -2.50 39.14 -90.16
C GLY A 58 -1.10 38.84 -90.70
N LEU A 59 -0.17 38.46 -89.84
CA LEU A 59 1.17 38.03 -90.25
C LEU A 59 1.14 36.76 -91.10
N ALA A 60 0.27 35.80 -90.77
CA ALA A 60 0.12 34.58 -91.56
C ALA A 60 -0.35 34.86 -93.00
N ASP A 61 -1.29 35.80 -93.17
CA ASP A 61 -1.79 36.18 -94.49
C ASP A 61 -0.74 36.99 -95.30
N LEU A 62 0.05 37.83 -94.63
CA LEU A 62 1.21 38.50 -95.22
C LEU A 62 2.29 37.51 -95.69
N LEU A 63 2.62 36.50 -94.88
CA LEU A 63 3.58 35.45 -95.22
C LEU A 63 3.09 34.56 -96.38
N THR A 64 1.78 34.30 -96.44
CA THR A 64 1.16 33.57 -97.57
C THR A 64 1.31 34.36 -98.86
N SER A 65 1.02 35.66 -98.81
CA SER A 65 1.12 36.57 -99.96
C SER A 65 2.59 36.73 -100.40
N PHE A 66 3.52 36.86 -99.45
CA PHE A 66 4.95 36.90 -99.71
C PHE A 66 5.46 35.62 -100.36
N GLN A 67 5.07 34.45 -99.86
CA GLN A 67 5.46 33.16 -100.41
C GLN A 67 4.97 33.00 -101.85
N SER A 68 3.70 33.32 -102.11
CA SER A 68 3.10 33.24 -103.45
C SER A 68 3.80 34.19 -104.42
N ALA A 69 4.08 35.43 -104.00
CA ALA A 69 4.79 36.41 -104.83
C ALA A 69 6.25 36.02 -105.08
N ALA A 70 6.95 35.49 -104.08
CA ALA A 70 8.35 35.04 -104.19
C ALA A 70 8.51 33.84 -105.14
N VAL A 71 7.63 32.83 -104.99
CA VAL A 71 7.62 31.64 -105.84
C VAL A 71 7.24 32.01 -107.27
N LYS A 72 6.19 32.81 -107.47
CA LYS A 72 5.80 33.28 -108.80
C LYS A 72 6.90 34.14 -109.45
N ARG A 73 7.57 35.03 -108.71
CA ARG A 73 8.75 35.78 -109.21
C ARG A 73 9.86 34.86 -109.71
N ARG A 74 10.14 33.79 -108.96
CA ARG A 74 11.16 32.82 -109.33
C ARG A 74 10.76 32.06 -110.60
N GLU A 75 9.51 31.63 -110.72
CA GLU A 75 8.97 30.97 -111.91
C GLU A 75 9.06 31.87 -113.15
N GLN A 76 8.67 33.15 -113.02
CA GLN A 76 8.78 34.13 -114.11
C GLN A 76 10.23 34.41 -114.49
N ALA A 77 11.16 34.44 -113.52
CA ALA A 77 12.58 34.57 -113.80
C ALA A 77 13.13 33.35 -114.57
N ILE A 78 12.68 32.14 -114.23
CA ILE A 78 13.02 30.92 -114.99
C ILE A 78 12.44 30.99 -116.41
N ALA A 79 11.15 31.31 -116.56
CA ALA A 79 10.48 31.40 -117.86
C ALA A 79 11.16 32.43 -118.78
N ARG A 80 11.53 33.60 -118.23
CA ARG A 80 12.26 34.64 -118.97
C ARG A 80 13.64 34.20 -119.41
N LEU A 81 14.37 33.49 -118.56
CA LEU A 81 15.68 32.95 -118.93
C LEU A 81 15.57 31.83 -119.98
N ARG A 82 14.44 31.12 -120.04
CA ARG A 82 14.16 30.07 -121.04
C ARG A 82 13.55 30.58 -122.35
N GLY A 83 13.26 31.87 -122.46
CA GLY A 83 12.58 32.45 -123.62
C GLY A 83 11.10 32.07 -123.74
N GLU A 84 10.49 31.59 -122.66
CA GLU A 84 9.07 31.26 -122.58
C GLU A 84 8.22 32.54 -122.39
N PRO A 85 6.92 32.52 -122.74
CA PRO A 85 6.01 33.62 -122.43
C PRO A 85 6.03 33.92 -120.93
N HIS A 86 6.29 35.17 -120.55
CA HIS A 86 6.41 35.57 -119.16
C HIS A 86 5.55 36.80 -118.83
N GLU A 87 5.06 36.87 -117.60
CA GLU A 87 4.40 38.05 -117.04
C GLU A 87 5.42 38.97 -116.34
N PRO A 88 5.11 40.27 -116.16
CA PRO A 88 5.90 41.13 -115.30
C PRO A 88 6.04 40.54 -113.89
N ALA A 89 7.24 40.61 -113.32
CA ALA A 89 7.50 40.13 -111.98
C ALA A 89 6.54 40.80 -110.96
N PRO A 90 5.73 40.04 -110.19
CA PRO A 90 4.80 40.64 -109.23
C PRO A 90 5.54 41.50 -108.21
N ALA A 91 4.88 42.54 -107.68
CA ALA A 91 5.43 43.30 -106.56
C ALA A 91 5.62 42.36 -105.36
N ILE A 92 6.73 42.50 -104.63
CA ILE A 92 7.01 41.70 -103.43
C ILE A 92 7.12 42.65 -102.25
N VAL A 93 6.44 42.32 -101.16
CA VAL A 93 6.61 42.95 -99.85
C VAL A 93 7.23 41.89 -98.96
N VAL A 94 8.39 42.20 -98.37
CA VAL A 94 9.11 41.27 -97.49
C VAL A 94 8.75 41.62 -96.05
N PRO A 95 7.95 40.80 -95.34
CA PRO A 95 7.47 41.13 -93.99
C PRO A 95 8.54 40.82 -92.93
N ILE A 96 9.73 41.40 -93.07
CA ILE A 96 10.87 41.08 -92.19
C ILE A 96 10.70 41.67 -90.79
N ASP A 97 10.14 42.88 -90.70
CA ASP A 97 9.96 43.58 -89.43
C ASP A 97 8.84 42.92 -88.61
N GLU A 98 7.77 42.49 -89.26
CA GLU A 98 6.65 41.80 -88.63
C GLU A 98 7.05 40.41 -88.13
N VAL A 99 7.88 39.68 -88.88
CA VAL A 99 8.45 38.40 -88.44
C VAL A 99 9.40 38.60 -87.25
N GLN A 100 10.23 39.65 -87.26
CA GLN A 100 11.10 39.98 -86.12
C GLN A 100 10.29 40.35 -84.87
N ALA A 101 9.26 41.17 -85.01
CA ALA A 101 8.36 41.53 -83.91
C ALA A 101 7.66 40.29 -83.32
N PHE A 102 7.19 39.38 -84.19
CA PHE A 102 6.58 38.13 -83.76
C PHE A 102 7.55 37.22 -83.01
N ALA A 103 8.82 37.14 -83.46
CA ALA A 103 9.85 36.39 -82.76
C ALA A 103 10.14 36.96 -81.36
N VAL A 104 10.16 38.29 -81.20
CA VAL A 104 10.30 38.94 -79.89
C VAL A 104 9.11 38.64 -78.99
N LYS A 105 7.88 38.71 -79.51
CA LYS A 105 6.66 38.37 -78.75
C LYS A 105 6.68 36.93 -78.25
N LEU A 106 7.02 35.97 -79.11
CA LEU A 106 7.14 34.56 -78.73
C LEU A 106 8.22 34.32 -77.68
N LYS A 107 9.33 35.07 -77.75
CA LYS A 107 10.39 35.00 -76.74
C LYS A 107 9.91 35.53 -75.39
N ALA A 108 9.18 36.65 -75.37
CA ALA A 108 8.59 37.19 -74.15
C ALA A 108 7.55 36.26 -73.53
N GLU A 109 6.68 35.64 -74.35
CA GLU A 109 5.71 34.63 -73.89
C GLU A 109 6.41 33.40 -73.28
N LYS A 110 7.48 32.91 -73.92
CA LYS A 110 8.31 31.82 -73.39
C LYS A 110 8.90 32.20 -72.02
N ASP A 111 9.49 33.39 -71.91
CA ASP A 111 10.16 33.82 -70.68
C ASP A 111 9.14 34.02 -69.54
N GLY A 112 7.93 34.53 -69.83
CA GLY A 112 6.84 34.61 -68.86
C GLY A 112 6.32 33.24 -68.40
N LEU A 113 6.19 32.27 -69.31
CA LEU A 113 5.84 30.90 -68.96
C LEU A 113 6.94 30.19 -68.15
N ALA A 114 8.22 30.51 -68.41
CA ALA A 114 9.33 30.00 -67.61
C ALA A 114 9.34 30.56 -66.18
N GLN A 115 8.97 31.83 -65.98
CA GLN A 115 8.76 32.41 -64.64
C GLN A 115 7.59 31.77 -63.89
N ALA A 116 6.50 31.41 -64.56
CA ALA A 116 5.41 30.64 -63.96
C ALA A 116 5.81 29.21 -63.55
N GLY A 117 6.94 28.70 -64.07
CA GLY A 117 7.59 27.47 -63.65
C GLY A 117 8.50 27.62 -62.41
N ASN A 118 8.66 28.82 -61.86
CA ASN A 118 9.48 29.07 -60.68
C ASN A 118 8.87 28.40 -59.43
N ALA A 119 9.47 27.30 -59.01
CA ALA A 119 8.99 26.49 -57.90
C ALA A 119 8.91 27.26 -56.57
N GLU A 120 9.79 28.23 -56.34
CA GLU A 120 9.80 29.04 -55.11
C GLU A 120 8.60 30.00 -55.04
N GLU A 121 8.27 30.66 -56.13
CA GLU A 121 7.17 31.61 -56.18
C GLU A 121 5.82 30.91 -56.11
N ARG A 122 5.72 29.73 -56.74
CA ARG A 122 4.56 28.85 -56.59
C ARG A 122 4.41 28.32 -55.17
N ALA A 123 5.50 27.99 -54.49
CA ALA A 123 5.46 27.58 -53.09
C ALA A 123 4.93 28.71 -52.19
N LYS A 124 5.42 29.95 -52.37
CA LYS A 124 4.96 31.13 -51.61
C LYS A 124 3.45 31.36 -51.79
N LEU A 125 2.96 31.37 -53.03
CA LEU A 125 1.54 31.56 -53.32
C LEU A 125 0.67 30.41 -52.78
N THR A 126 1.20 29.19 -52.73
CA THR A 126 0.50 28.04 -52.14
C THR A 126 0.39 28.19 -50.62
N THR A 127 1.45 28.63 -49.95
CA THR A 127 1.45 28.91 -48.51
C THR A 127 0.49 30.05 -48.18
N GLU A 128 0.53 31.15 -48.94
CA GLU A 128 -0.37 32.28 -48.74
C GLU A 128 -1.83 31.89 -48.96
N LYS A 129 -2.12 31.12 -50.01
CA LYS A 129 -3.46 30.58 -50.23
C LYS A 129 -3.94 29.74 -49.03
N ALA A 130 -3.10 28.83 -48.54
CA ALA A 130 -3.44 27.99 -47.39
C ALA A 130 -3.71 28.84 -46.13
N GLU A 131 -2.87 29.85 -45.85
CA GLU A 131 -3.08 30.78 -44.74
C GLU A 131 -4.41 31.54 -44.87
N LEU A 132 -4.74 32.01 -46.09
CA LEU A 132 -6.00 32.71 -46.34
C LEU A 132 -7.22 31.78 -46.22
N GLU A 133 -7.11 30.53 -46.65
CA GLU A 133 -8.14 29.49 -46.45
C GLU A 133 -8.35 29.20 -44.95
N ASP A 134 -7.26 29.12 -44.18
CA ASP A 134 -7.30 28.96 -42.72
C ASP A 134 -7.95 30.18 -42.05
N ARG A 135 -7.56 31.41 -42.43
CA ARG A 135 -8.17 32.65 -41.91
C ARG A 135 -9.67 32.73 -42.23
N LYS A 136 -10.08 32.31 -43.43
CA LYS A 136 -11.50 32.24 -43.81
C LYS A 136 -12.26 31.25 -42.93
N THR A 137 -11.68 30.07 -42.72
CA THR A 137 -12.26 29.02 -41.86
C THR A 137 -12.34 29.45 -40.40
N LEU A 138 -11.29 30.10 -39.89
CA LEU A 138 -11.23 30.66 -38.55
C LEU A 138 -12.27 31.75 -38.36
N SER A 139 -12.41 32.67 -39.31
CA SER A 139 -13.40 33.75 -39.26
C SER A 139 -14.83 33.20 -39.21
N ALA A 140 -15.14 32.18 -40.02
CA ALA A 140 -16.46 31.53 -40.02
C ALA A 140 -16.79 30.86 -38.67
N ASN A 141 -15.78 30.39 -37.93
CA ASN A 141 -15.95 29.68 -36.66
C ASN A 141 -15.57 30.50 -35.41
N LYS A 142 -15.17 31.77 -35.59
CA LYS A 142 -14.67 32.64 -34.51
C LYS A 142 -15.62 32.68 -33.32
N GLY A 143 -16.92 32.87 -33.57
CA GLY A 143 -17.94 32.90 -32.52
C GLY A 143 -17.97 31.61 -31.69
N LYS A 144 -18.00 30.44 -32.35
CA LYS A 144 -18.01 29.12 -31.69
C LYS A 144 -16.75 28.89 -30.85
N LEU A 145 -15.58 29.28 -31.37
CA LEU A 145 -14.31 29.14 -30.67
C LEU A 145 -14.24 30.03 -29.43
N VAL A 146 -14.71 31.29 -29.53
CA VAL A 146 -14.80 32.20 -28.38
C VAL A 146 -15.73 31.62 -27.31
N THR A 147 -16.92 31.17 -27.70
CA THR A 147 -17.85 30.52 -26.75
C THR A 147 -17.23 29.28 -26.10
N ARG A 148 -16.52 28.44 -26.85
CA ARG A 148 -15.85 27.26 -26.29
C ARG A 148 -14.71 27.63 -25.33
N ARG A 149 -13.91 28.64 -25.68
CA ARG A 149 -12.87 29.18 -24.78
C ARG A 149 -13.49 29.66 -23.48
N ASP A 150 -14.55 30.46 -23.56
CA ASP A 150 -15.19 31.03 -22.37
C ASP A 150 -15.80 29.94 -21.49
N LEU A 151 -16.40 28.91 -22.10
CA LEU A 151 -16.85 27.71 -21.37
C LEU A 151 -15.71 26.98 -20.68
N LEU A 152 -14.54 26.82 -21.31
CA LEU A 152 -13.37 26.17 -20.70
C LEU A 152 -12.81 26.98 -19.52
N VAL A 153 -12.83 28.32 -19.61
CA VAL A 153 -12.43 29.20 -18.50
C VAL A 153 -13.39 29.04 -17.32
N VAL A 154 -14.69 28.97 -17.58
CA VAL A 154 -15.71 28.74 -16.55
C VAL A 154 -15.60 27.34 -15.95
N ASP A 155 -15.35 26.31 -16.76
CA ASP A 155 -15.15 24.93 -16.32
C ASP A 155 -13.92 24.78 -15.41
N ASP A 156 -12.80 25.42 -15.77
CA ASP A 156 -11.60 25.49 -14.92
C ASP A 156 -11.89 26.21 -13.59
N ALA A 157 -12.67 27.30 -13.61
CA ALA A 157 -13.09 27.98 -12.39
C ALA A 157 -13.97 27.10 -11.49
N TYR A 158 -14.90 26.32 -12.06
CA TYR A 158 -15.69 25.35 -11.30
C TYR A 158 -14.84 24.19 -10.77
N GLY A 159 -13.87 23.70 -11.54
CA GLY A 159 -12.93 22.68 -11.08
C GLY A 159 -12.10 23.13 -9.87
N LYS A 160 -11.64 24.38 -9.89
CA LYS A 160 -10.95 25.01 -8.74
C LYS A 160 -11.89 25.17 -7.54
N ALA A 161 -13.08 25.72 -7.75
CA ALA A 161 -14.07 25.90 -6.69
C ALA A 161 -14.48 24.56 -6.03
N LEU A 162 -14.66 23.50 -6.82
CA LEU A 162 -14.94 22.15 -6.33
C LEU A 162 -13.83 21.62 -5.41
N THR A 163 -12.58 21.96 -5.70
CA THR A 163 -11.43 21.59 -4.87
C THR A 163 -11.48 22.34 -3.53
N ASP A 164 -11.84 23.62 -3.53
CA ASP A 164 -11.95 24.43 -2.30
C ASP A 164 -13.11 24.00 -1.39
N VAL A 165 -14.18 23.43 -1.94
CA VAL A 165 -15.31 22.88 -1.15
C VAL A 165 -15.17 21.39 -0.81
N GLN A 166 -14.02 20.75 -1.08
CA GLN A 166 -13.79 19.37 -0.67
C GLN A 166 -13.69 19.25 0.85
N THR A 167 -14.77 18.80 1.47
CA THR A 167 -14.87 18.55 2.92
C THR A 167 -14.18 17.26 3.38
N ARG A 168 -13.56 16.51 2.47
CA ARG A 168 -13.00 15.16 2.75
C ARG A 168 -11.54 15.16 3.18
N GLY A 169 -10.78 16.23 2.91
CA GLY A 169 -9.33 16.26 3.19
C GLY A 169 -9.00 16.03 4.67
N ILE A 170 -9.74 16.66 5.57
CA ILE A 170 -9.58 16.47 7.03
C ILE A 170 -9.93 15.04 7.43
N THR A 171 -11.05 14.50 6.97
CA THR A 171 -11.49 13.13 7.30
C THR A 171 -10.51 12.07 6.77
N GLN A 172 -10.00 12.25 5.54
CA GLN A 172 -9.02 11.34 4.96
C GLN A 172 -7.72 11.38 5.76
N ARG A 173 -7.21 12.57 6.08
CA ARG A 173 -5.97 12.70 6.85
C ARG A 173 -6.12 12.20 8.29
N ALA A 174 -7.28 12.41 8.90
CA ALA A 174 -7.60 11.85 10.21
C ALA A 174 -7.64 10.32 10.17
N ASN A 175 -8.22 9.71 9.13
CA ASN A 175 -8.21 8.26 8.95
C ASN A 175 -6.79 7.72 8.74
N GLU A 176 -5.97 8.36 7.90
CA GLU A 176 -4.57 7.96 7.68
C GLU A 176 -3.75 8.00 8.97
N LEU A 177 -3.92 9.05 9.78
CA LEU A 177 -3.23 9.16 11.08
C LEU A 177 -3.71 8.09 12.07
N LEU A 178 -5.01 7.83 12.14
CA LEU A 178 -5.58 6.78 12.98
C LEU A 178 -5.08 5.39 12.56
N ASP A 179 -5.05 5.10 11.26
CA ASP A 179 -4.59 3.80 10.75
C ASP A 179 -3.10 3.59 11.00
N THR A 180 -2.28 4.63 10.78
CA THR A 180 -0.82 4.56 10.94
C THR A 180 -0.40 4.48 12.41
N HIS A 181 -1.03 5.24 13.29
CA HIS A 181 -0.56 5.40 14.67
C HIS A 181 -1.37 4.61 15.69
N LEU A 182 -2.67 4.39 15.47
CA LEU A 182 -3.54 3.72 16.43
C LEU A 182 -3.79 2.27 16.03
N THR A 183 -4.24 2.02 14.79
CA THR A 183 -4.67 0.66 14.36
C THR A 183 -3.51 -0.33 14.40
N THR A 184 -2.33 0.01 13.87
CA THR A 184 -1.17 -0.89 13.93
C THR A 184 -0.70 -1.17 15.36
N ALA A 185 -0.69 -0.15 16.23
CA ALA A 185 -0.28 -0.30 17.62
C ALA A 185 -1.26 -1.18 18.41
N VAL A 186 -2.57 -0.94 18.24
CA VAL A 186 -3.66 -1.71 18.84
C VAL A 186 -3.60 -3.18 18.41
N VAL A 187 -3.52 -3.45 17.11
CA VAL A 187 -3.48 -4.83 16.59
C VAL A 187 -2.23 -5.58 17.08
N THR A 188 -1.05 -4.95 16.99
CA THR A 188 0.21 -5.58 17.44
C THR A 188 0.17 -5.92 18.93
N LYS A 189 -0.39 -5.02 19.74
CA LYS A 189 -0.45 -5.21 21.18
C LYS A 189 -1.50 -6.24 21.58
N PHE A 190 -2.63 -6.25 20.89
CA PHE A 190 -3.65 -7.28 21.05
C PHE A 190 -3.14 -8.67 20.74
N ASP A 191 -2.40 -8.85 19.64
CA ASP A 191 -1.80 -10.15 19.31
C ASP A 191 -0.74 -10.59 20.32
N THR A 192 -0.02 -9.63 20.93
CA THR A 192 0.89 -9.91 22.03
C THR A 192 0.13 -10.48 23.24
N GLU A 193 -0.96 -9.85 23.66
CA GLU A 193 -1.78 -10.32 24.78
C GLU A 193 -2.44 -11.68 24.47
N ARG A 194 -2.90 -11.89 23.23
CA ARG A 194 -3.45 -13.17 22.78
C ARG A 194 -2.45 -14.30 22.77
N THR A 195 -1.21 -14.02 22.42
CA THR A 195 -0.11 -14.98 22.51
C THR A 195 0.14 -15.37 23.96
N ARG A 196 0.12 -14.39 24.87
CA ARG A 196 0.30 -14.63 26.32
C ARG A 196 -0.83 -15.48 26.92
N PHE A 197 -2.06 -15.30 26.46
CA PHE A 197 -3.20 -16.12 26.90
C PHE A 197 -3.42 -17.41 26.10
N ASP A 198 -2.54 -17.70 25.13
CA ASP A 198 -2.59 -18.90 24.30
C ASP A 198 -3.96 -19.08 23.61
N ILE A 199 -4.40 -17.99 22.98
CA ILE A 199 -5.65 -17.91 22.20
C ILE A 199 -5.38 -17.50 20.75
N MET A 200 -4.18 -17.81 20.25
CA MET A 200 -3.78 -17.57 18.85
C MET A 200 -4.44 -18.55 17.88
N HIS A 201 -4.96 -19.68 18.36
CA HIS A 201 -5.75 -20.62 17.55
C HIS A 201 -7.08 -20.03 17.07
N LEU A 202 -7.57 -18.98 17.74
CA LEU A 202 -8.72 -18.22 17.29
C LEU A 202 -8.33 -17.37 16.09
N ASN A 203 -8.98 -17.52 14.94
CA ASN A 203 -8.70 -16.64 13.79
C ASN A 203 -9.47 -15.32 13.94
N VAL A 204 -9.07 -14.51 14.89
CA VAL A 204 -9.76 -13.31 15.32
C VAL A 204 -8.78 -12.15 15.34
N GLY A 205 -9.15 -10.98 14.81
CA GLY A 205 -8.32 -9.76 14.85
C GLY A 205 -9.13 -8.57 15.35
N LEU A 206 -8.46 -7.45 15.67
CA LEU A 206 -9.15 -6.18 15.86
C LEU A 206 -9.26 -5.47 14.52
N ALA A 207 -10.49 -5.14 14.11
CA ALA A 207 -10.75 -4.33 12.94
C ALA A 207 -11.47 -3.05 13.35
N ARG A 208 -11.18 -1.96 12.64
CA ARG A 208 -11.91 -0.70 12.84
C ARG A 208 -13.32 -0.83 12.28
N LYS A 209 -14.31 -0.40 13.07
CA LYS A 209 -15.69 -0.29 12.60
C LYS A 209 -15.81 0.83 11.56
N SER A 210 -16.24 0.51 10.35
CA SER A 210 -16.34 1.50 9.27
C SER A 210 -17.49 2.50 9.54
N GLY A 211 -17.26 3.79 9.28
CA GLY A 211 -18.33 4.81 9.26
C GLY A 211 -18.46 5.70 10.50
N GLN A 212 -17.57 5.59 11.50
CA GLN A 212 -17.55 6.52 12.64
C GLN A 212 -16.22 7.30 12.75
N THR A 213 -16.34 8.55 13.21
CA THR A 213 -15.22 9.44 13.56
C THR A 213 -14.49 9.00 14.83
N LYS A 214 -15.12 8.18 15.68
CA LYS A 214 -14.47 7.52 16.82
C LYS A 214 -13.82 6.21 16.37
N ALA A 215 -12.61 5.96 16.84
CA ALA A 215 -11.91 4.70 16.59
C ALA A 215 -12.46 3.61 17.53
N GLU A 216 -13.57 2.99 17.13
CA GLU A 216 -14.08 1.77 17.76
C GLU A 216 -13.48 0.55 17.07
N PHE A 217 -12.88 -0.34 17.86
CA PHE A 217 -12.35 -1.61 17.40
C PHE A 217 -13.33 -2.72 17.74
N GLU A 218 -13.63 -3.57 16.76
CA GLU A 218 -14.43 -4.76 16.96
C GLU A 218 -13.60 -6.01 16.68
N VAL A 219 -13.97 -7.07 17.38
CA VAL A 219 -13.45 -8.39 17.20
C VAL A 219 -13.92 -8.91 15.84
N ASN A 220 -13.02 -9.02 14.88
CA ASN A 220 -13.30 -9.52 13.54
C ASN A 220 -12.88 -10.99 13.44
N PRO A 221 -13.81 -11.94 13.19
CA PRO A 221 -13.50 -13.36 13.08
C PRO A 221 -12.78 -13.75 11.77
N ASN A 222 -12.21 -12.80 11.01
CA ASN A 222 -11.44 -12.98 9.78
C ASN A 222 -12.05 -14.00 8.78
N THR A 223 -13.37 -14.12 8.79
CA THR A 223 -14.14 -15.08 8.00
C THR A 223 -15.34 -14.37 7.39
N LYS A 224 -15.83 -14.87 6.24
CA LYS A 224 -17.01 -14.31 5.54
C LYS A 224 -18.34 -14.57 6.28
N LEU A 225 -18.30 -15.23 7.43
CA LEU A 225 -19.48 -15.58 8.22
C LEU A 225 -19.87 -14.40 9.09
N THR A 226 -21.06 -13.86 8.85
CA THR A 226 -21.73 -12.78 9.60
C THR A 226 -22.25 -13.21 10.98
N LYS A 227 -21.71 -14.29 11.56
CA LYS A 227 -22.09 -14.71 12.92
C LYS A 227 -21.28 -13.92 13.94
N VAL A 228 -21.94 -13.48 15.01
CA VAL A 228 -21.30 -12.76 16.10
C VAL A 228 -20.25 -13.69 16.73
N THR A 229 -19.04 -13.19 16.95
CA THR A 229 -17.94 -13.99 17.54
C THR A 229 -18.34 -14.63 18.88
N SER A 230 -19.27 -14.01 19.62
CA SER A 230 -19.86 -14.54 20.85
C SER A 230 -20.75 -15.78 20.69
N GLU A 231 -21.12 -16.16 19.46
CA GLU A 231 -21.91 -17.38 19.18
C GLU A 231 -21.02 -18.59 18.83
N ILE A 232 -19.74 -18.36 18.58
CA ILE A 232 -18.80 -19.38 18.11
C ILE A 232 -17.75 -19.71 19.17
N LEU A 233 -17.31 -18.70 19.92
CA LEU A 233 -16.32 -18.88 20.99
C LEU A 233 -16.96 -19.51 22.23
N SER A 234 -16.21 -20.39 22.90
CA SER A 234 -16.57 -20.82 24.26
C SER A 234 -16.56 -19.64 25.22
N GLU A 235 -17.31 -19.74 26.33
CA GLU A 235 -17.36 -18.67 27.34
C GLU A 235 -15.97 -18.28 27.85
N GLY A 236 -15.10 -19.27 28.07
CA GLY A 236 -13.72 -19.03 28.49
C GLY A 236 -12.89 -18.29 27.44
N GLU A 237 -13.04 -18.64 26.16
CA GLU A 237 -12.36 -17.92 25.06
C GLU A 237 -12.86 -16.47 24.93
N GLN A 238 -14.15 -16.24 25.12
CA GLN A 238 -14.71 -14.87 25.11
C GLN A 238 -14.11 -14.03 26.24
N ARG A 239 -14.00 -14.58 27.45
CA ARG A 239 -13.42 -13.88 28.60
C ARG A 239 -11.93 -13.61 28.42
N ALA A 240 -11.17 -14.59 27.93
CA ALA A 240 -9.75 -14.42 27.63
C ALA A 240 -9.53 -13.34 26.56
N LEU A 241 -10.37 -13.30 25.53
CA LEU A 241 -10.32 -12.28 24.48
C LEU A 241 -10.70 -10.89 25.01
N ALA A 242 -11.73 -10.80 25.84
CA ALA A 242 -12.13 -9.57 26.50
C ALA A 242 -11.02 -9.01 27.40
N LEU A 243 -10.37 -9.88 28.18
CA LEU A 243 -9.23 -9.49 29.01
C LEU A 243 -8.03 -9.04 28.16
N ALA A 244 -7.75 -9.70 27.04
CA ALA A 244 -6.69 -9.28 26.11
C ALA A 244 -6.99 -7.90 25.50
N GLY A 245 -8.25 -7.66 25.11
CA GLY A 245 -8.70 -6.36 24.61
C GLY A 245 -8.56 -5.27 25.67
N PHE A 246 -9.03 -5.53 26.89
CA PHE A 246 -8.89 -4.63 28.02
C PHE A 246 -7.43 -4.29 28.29
N LEU A 247 -6.56 -5.29 28.46
CA LEU A 247 -5.14 -5.05 28.73
C LEU A 247 -4.43 -4.32 27.58
N THR A 248 -4.88 -4.51 26.34
CA THR A 248 -4.39 -3.76 25.17
C THR A 248 -4.75 -2.28 25.26
N GLU A 249 -6.01 -1.98 25.59
CA GLU A 249 -6.48 -0.61 25.77
C GLU A 249 -5.74 0.08 26.92
N VAL A 250 -5.58 -0.61 28.05
CA VAL A 250 -4.86 -0.09 29.22
C VAL A 250 -3.36 0.08 28.94
N ALA A 251 -2.77 -0.73 28.03
CA ALA A 251 -1.38 -0.55 27.61
C ALA A 251 -1.16 0.64 26.66
N LEU A 252 -2.20 1.07 25.94
CA LEU A 252 -2.15 2.16 24.95
C LEU A 252 -2.71 3.49 25.46
N THR A 253 -3.45 3.44 26.56
CA THR A 253 -3.95 4.65 27.23
C THR A 253 -2.83 5.31 28.03
N ASP A 254 -2.57 6.58 27.76
CA ASP A 254 -1.60 7.37 28.51
C ASP A 254 -2.06 7.57 29.96
N GLY A 255 -1.30 7.04 30.90
CA GLY A 255 -1.55 7.17 32.34
C GLY A 255 -1.35 5.88 33.12
N SER A 256 -1.01 6.01 34.40
CA SER A 256 -0.87 4.89 35.35
C SER A 256 -2.10 4.76 36.25
N GLY A 257 -3.30 4.89 35.68
CA GLY A 257 -4.55 4.71 36.41
C GLY A 257 -4.64 3.31 37.02
N ALA A 258 -5.27 3.19 38.18
CA ALA A 258 -5.52 1.88 38.78
C ALA A 258 -6.51 1.09 37.90
N ILE A 259 -6.31 -0.24 37.80
CA ILE A 259 -7.27 -1.13 37.16
C ILE A 259 -7.95 -2.01 38.19
N VAL A 260 -9.25 -2.26 37.98
CA VAL A 260 -10.07 -3.14 38.82
C VAL A 260 -10.57 -4.27 37.93
N ILE A 261 -10.26 -5.50 38.33
CA ILE A 261 -10.63 -6.71 37.58
C ILE A 261 -11.51 -7.57 38.47
N ASP A 262 -12.77 -7.76 38.04
CA ASP A 262 -13.73 -8.60 38.75
C ASP A 262 -13.77 -10.00 38.12
N ASP A 263 -13.38 -10.98 38.90
CA ASP A 263 -13.35 -12.41 38.60
C ASP A 263 -12.75 -12.79 37.24
N PRO A 264 -11.44 -12.55 37.03
CA PRO A 264 -10.78 -12.68 35.71
C PRO A 264 -10.75 -14.10 35.14
N VAL A 265 -11.08 -15.12 35.94
CA VAL A 265 -10.88 -16.53 35.60
C VAL A 265 -12.14 -17.37 35.64
N SER A 266 -13.33 -16.79 35.84
CA SER A 266 -14.54 -17.60 35.78
C SER A 266 -14.68 -18.24 34.38
N SER A 267 -15.01 -19.54 34.37
CA SER A 267 -15.12 -20.35 33.16
C SER A 267 -13.81 -20.50 32.34
N LEU A 268 -12.63 -20.20 32.92
CA LEU A 268 -11.33 -20.50 32.33
C LEU A 268 -10.78 -21.85 32.84
N ASP A 269 -10.06 -22.54 31.95
CA ASP A 269 -9.26 -23.71 32.32
C ASP A 269 -8.05 -23.30 33.18
N ARG A 270 -7.51 -24.25 33.97
CA ARG A 270 -6.46 -23.97 34.95
C ARG A 270 -5.19 -23.40 34.32
N ASP A 271 -4.80 -23.90 33.15
CA ASP A 271 -3.58 -23.45 32.46
C ASP A 271 -3.72 -21.99 32.04
N ARG A 272 -4.89 -21.60 31.54
CA ARG A 272 -5.18 -20.20 31.20
C ARG A 272 -5.24 -19.31 32.44
N SER A 273 -5.82 -19.80 33.54
CA SER A 273 -5.86 -19.06 34.81
C SER A 273 -4.47 -18.74 35.36
N VAL A 274 -3.48 -19.63 35.16
CA VAL A 274 -2.06 -19.34 35.50
C VAL A 274 -1.52 -18.19 34.64
N LYS A 275 -1.71 -18.26 33.31
CA LYS A 275 -1.24 -17.21 32.37
C LYS A 275 -1.88 -15.84 32.68
N VAL A 276 -3.15 -15.84 33.08
CA VAL A 276 -3.86 -14.64 33.54
C VAL A 276 -3.24 -14.10 34.82
N ALA A 277 -2.95 -14.95 35.81
CA ALA A 277 -2.31 -14.54 37.06
C ALA A 277 -0.90 -13.95 36.84
N GLU A 278 -0.09 -14.57 35.97
CA GLU A 278 1.23 -14.06 35.59
C GLU A 278 1.12 -12.69 34.92
N ARG A 279 0.19 -12.54 33.97
CA ARG A 279 0.01 -11.29 33.24
C ARG A 279 -0.46 -10.15 34.15
N ILE A 280 -1.37 -10.44 35.08
CA ILE A 280 -1.87 -9.47 36.06
C ILE A 280 -0.73 -9.02 36.99
N ALA A 281 0.11 -9.95 37.47
CA ALA A 281 1.26 -9.62 38.30
C ALA A 281 2.30 -8.75 37.56
N GLU A 282 2.56 -9.03 36.28
CA GLU A 282 3.39 -8.16 35.44
C GLU A 282 2.80 -6.75 35.31
N GLU A 283 1.47 -6.63 35.18
CA GLU A 283 0.84 -5.32 35.07
C GLU A 283 0.83 -4.56 36.40
N ALA A 284 0.74 -5.29 37.52
CA ALA A 284 0.87 -4.73 38.88
C ALA A 284 2.25 -4.11 39.16
N SER A 285 3.27 -4.46 38.37
CA SER A 285 4.60 -3.83 38.43
C SER A 285 4.60 -2.40 37.89
N LYS A 286 3.59 -2.01 37.10
CA LYS A 286 3.51 -0.70 36.43
C LYS A 286 2.45 0.22 37.03
N ARG A 287 1.39 -0.34 37.62
CA ARG A 287 0.24 0.39 38.16
C ARG A 287 -0.44 -0.40 39.27
N GLN A 288 -1.31 0.26 40.03
CA GLN A 288 -2.15 -0.42 41.00
C GLN A 288 -3.16 -1.33 40.30
N VAL A 289 -3.24 -2.59 40.74
CA VAL A 289 -4.21 -3.58 40.25
C VAL A 289 -5.01 -4.11 41.42
N ILE A 290 -6.33 -4.01 41.33
CA ILE A 290 -7.27 -4.54 42.33
C ILE A 290 -8.01 -5.71 41.69
N VAL A 291 -7.93 -6.89 42.30
CA VAL A 291 -8.58 -8.10 41.78
C VAL A 291 -9.60 -8.58 42.78
N PHE A 292 -10.85 -8.71 42.32
CA PHE A 292 -11.87 -9.46 43.04
C PHE A 292 -11.92 -10.87 42.48
N THR A 293 -11.94 -11.88 43.34
CA THR A 293 -12.12 -13.26 42.92
C THR A 293 -12.76 -14.06 44.03
N HIS A 294 -13.57 -15.03 43.65
CA HIS A 294 -14.12 -16.03 44.56
C HIS A 294 -13.34 -17.35 44.50
N ASP A 295 -12.41 -17.49 43.55
CA ASP A 295 -11.60 -18.67 43.34
C ASP A 295 -10.31 -18.59 44.20
N ILE A 296 -10.26 -19.42 45.26
CA ILE A 296 -9.11 -19.51 46.17
C ILE A 296 -7.86 -20.04 45.46
N VAL A 297 -8.02 -20.92 44.45
CA VAL A 297 -6.89 -21.48 43.71
C VAL A 297 -6.24 -20.40 42.86
N PHE A 298 -7.04 -19.63 42.12
CA PHE A 298 -6.53 -18.49 41.35
C PHE A 298 -5.95 -17.40 42.25
N PHE A 299 -6.61 -17.10 43.36
CA PHE A 299 -6.10 -16.16 44.36
C PHE A 299 -4.68 -16.54 44.84
N ASN A 300 -4.47 -17.82 45.18
CA ASN A 300 -3.17 -18.32 45.62
C ASN A 300 -2.12 -18.26 44.51
N GLU A 301 -2.52 -18.57 43.27
CA GLU A 301 -1.64 -18.44 42.11
C GLU A 301 -1.22 -16.98 41.88
N LEU A 302 -2.17 -16.04 41.96
CA LEU A 302 -1.90 -14.62 41.80
C LEU A 302 -0.97 -14.08 42.89
N CYS A 303 -1.14 -14.51 44.14
CA CYS A 303 -0.21 -14.15 45.20
C CYS A 303 1.19 -14.70 44.93
N ARG A 304 1.29 -15.96 44.49
CA ARG A 304 2.56 -16.60 44.17
C ARG A 304 3.26 -15.90 43.00
N THR A 305 2.54 -15.54 41.93
CA THR A 305 3.12 -14.82 40.78
C THR A 305 3.49 -13.39 41.14
N ALA A 306 2.73 -12.72 42.01
CA ALA A 306 3.08 -11.41 42.55
C ALA A 306 4.36 -11.47 43.41
N ASP A 307 4.47 -12.45 44.32
CA ASP A 307 5.67 -12.68 45.12
C ASP A 307 6.90 -12.94 44.24
N ALA A 308 6.74 -13.71 43.16
CA ALA A 308 7.80 -13.96 42.18
C ALA A 308 8.26 -12.68 41.43
N GLN A 309 7.38 -11.68 41.31
CA GLN A 309 7.69 -10.35 40.80
C GLN A 309 8.15 -9.36 41.89
N GLY A 310 8.27 -9.82 43.15
CA GLY A 310 8.68 -8.99 44.29
C GLY A 310 7.59 -8.03 44.79
N ILE A 311 6.32 -8.30 44.48
CA ILE A 311 5.16 -7.50 44.89
C ILE A 311 4.49 -8.19 46.08
N GLU A 312 4.49 -7.54 47.25
CA GLU A 312 3.71 -8.02 48.42
C GLU A 312 2.22 -7.66 48.23
N PRO A 313 1.32 -8.65 48.04
CA PRO A 313 -0.08 -8.35 47.80
C PRO A 313 -0.81 -7.98 49.08
N VAL A 314 -1.61 -6.90 49.03
CA VAL A 314 -2.56 -6.59 50.12
C VAL A 314 -3.81 -7.43 49.92
N THR A 315 -4.14 -8.26 50.92
CA THR A 315 -5.24 -9.23 50.83
C THR A 315 -6.37 -8.83 51.77
N VAL A 316 -7.60 -8.79 51.24
CA VAL A 316 -8.82 -8.45 51.98
C VAL A 316 -9.86 -9.53 51.70
N ALA A 317 -10.45 -10.08 52.75
CA ALA A 317 -11.57 -11.00 52.60
C ALA A 317 -12.89 -10.25 52.72
N LEU A 318 -13.76 -10.49 51.74
CA LEU A 318 -15.12 -9.95 51.73
C LEU A 318 -16.11 -11.08 52.00
N PHE A 319 -17.15 -10.77 52.75
CA PHE A 319 -18.27 -11.67 52.98
C PHE A 319 -19.60 -10.94 52.80
N SER A 320 -20.64 -11.72 52.53
CA SER A 320 -22.02 -11.26 52.47
C SER A 320 -22.84 -12.00 53.52
N ASP A 321 -23.75 -11.31 54.18
CA ASP A 321 -24.82 -11.93 54.96
C ASP A 321 -26.20 -11.56 54.36
N LYS A 322 -27.29 -12.00 54.99
CA LYS A 322 -28.66 -11.70 54.53
C LYS A 322 -29.00 -10.19 54.56
N SER A 323 -28.19 -9.36 55.22
CA SER A 323 -28.45 -7.93 55.41
C SER A 323 -27.66 -7.05 54.45
N ALA A 324 -26.41 -7.41 54.13
CA ALA A 324 -25.58 -6.67 53.19
C ALA A 324 -24.44 -7.52 52.62
N ALA A 325 -24.06 -7.22 51.38
CA ALA A 325 -22.87 -7.76 50.71
C ALA A 325 -21.67 -6.80 50.85
N GLY A 326 -20.45 -7.34 50.73
CA GLY A 326 -19.22 -6.54 50.74
C GLY A 326 -18.71 -6.16 52.13
N LYS A 327 -19.11 -6.89 53.18
CA LYS A 327 -18.56 -6.68 54.52
C LYS A 327 -17.12 -7.18 54.56
N ILE A 328 -16.24 -6.39 55.16
CA ILE A 328 -14.82 -6.74 55.30
C ILE A 328 -14.66 -7.65 56.52
N ASP A 329 -14.08 -8.82 56.33
CA ASP A 329 -13.64 -9.64 57.46
C ASP A 329 -12.38 -9.01 58.05
N THR A 330 -12.50 -8.47 59.26
CA THR A 330 -11.38 -7.90 60.03
C THR A 330 -10.29 -8.92 60.33
N ALA A 331 -10.62 -10.21 60.30
CA ALA A 331 -9.65 -11.29 60.46
C ALA A 331 -8.84 -11.59 59.19
N GLY A 332 -9.09 -10.85 58.10
CA GLY A 332 -8.39 -10.98 56.83
C GLY A 332 -8.73 -12.29 56.12
N MET A 333 -7.73 -12.90 55.49
CA MET A 333 -7.92 -14.09 54.66
C MET A 333 -8.54 -15.29 55.42
N PRO A 334 -9.44 -16.08 54.77
CA PRO A 334 -9.99 -17.29 55.35
C PRO A 334 -8.90 -18.29 55.74
N TRP A 335 -9.11 -19.02 56.84
CA TRP A 335 -8.16 -19.99 57.39
C TRP A 335 -7.56 -20.96 56.35
N LYS A 336 -8.39 -21.42 55.40
CA LYS A 336 -7.98 -22.34 54.33
C LYS A 336 -6.89 -21.78 53.41
N GLY A 337 -6.88 -20.47 53.16
CA GLY A 337 -5.92 -19.78 52.28
C GLY A 337 -4.62 -19.37 52.97
N LEU A 338 -4.57 -19.36 54.30
CA LEU A 338 -3.36 -18.96 55.03
C LEU A 338 -2.25 -20.01 54.89
N ASN A 339 -1.03 -19.56 54.61
CA ASN A 339 0.20 -20.37 54.70
C ASN A 339 0.57 -20.68 56.16
N VAL A 340 1.50 -21.61 56.38
CA VAL A 340 1.90 -22.06 57.73
C VAL A 340 2.33 -20.90 58.62
N ALA A 341 3.13 -19.96 58.10
CA ALA A 341 3.63 -18.83 58.87
C ALA A 341 2.49 -17.91 59.37
N LYS A 342 1.56 -17.54 58.47
CA LYS A 342 0.40 -16.70 58.81
C LYS A 342 -0.57 -17.43 59.74
N ARG A 343 -0.73 -18.76 59.61
CA ARG A 343 -1.54 -19.58 60.53
C ARG A 343 -1.01 -19.53 61.96
N ILE A 344 0.31 -19.73 62.15
CA ILE A 344 0.94 -19.66 63.47
C ILE A 344 0.80 -18.25 64.07
N GLY A 345 1.04 -17.20 63.28
CA GLY A 345 0.84 -15.83 63.72
C GLY A 345 -0.58 -15.56 64.22
N ARG A 346 -1.59 -16.07 63.50
CA ARG A 346 -3.00 -15.96 63.92
C ARG A 346 -3.30 -16.77 65.17
N ILE A 347 -2.80 -18.00 65.30
CA ILE A 347 -2.96 -18.81 66.52
C ILE A 347 -2.36 -18.09 67.73
N LYS A 348 -1.18 -17.48 67.59
CA LYS A 348 -0.54 -16.68 68.65
C LYS A 348 -1.35 -15.46 69.05
N ASN A 349 -1.89 -14.73 68.07
CA ASN A 349 -2.71 -13.56 68.36
C ASN A 349 -4.01 -13.97 69.08
N ASP A 350 -4.65 -15.04 68.62
CA ASP A 350 -5.89 -15.54 69.22
C ASP A 350 -5.64 -16.19 70.59
N SER A 351 -4.43 -16.69 70.88
CA SER A 351 -4.07 -17.28 72.17
C SER A 351 -3.81 -16.26 73.28
N ALA A 352 -3.62 -14.98 72.95
CA ALA A 352 -3.35 -13.92 73.93
C ALA A 352 -4.46 -13.76 74.98
N GLN A 353 -5.70 -14.15 74.66
CA GLN A 353 -6.84 -14.10 75.59
C GLN A 353 -6.91 -15.28 76.56
N LEU A 354 -6.16 -16.36 76.32
CA LEU A 354 -6.27 -17.62 77.07
C LEU A 354 -5.94 -17.45 78.55
N SER A 355 -4.86 -16.74 78.90
CA SER A 355 -4.46 -16.53 80.30
C SER A 355 -5.55 -15.82 81.11
N LYS A 356 -6.26 -14.88 80.48
CA LYS A 356 -7.39 -14.18 81.10
C LYS A 356 -8.58 -15.13 81.27
N LEU A 357 -8.99 -15.81 80.19
CA LEU A 357 -10.13 -16.73 80.21
C LEU A 357 -9.94 -17.87 81.22
N HIS A 358 -8.73 -18.41 81.33
CA HIS A 358 -8.38 -19.45 82.30
C HIS A 358 -8.69 -19.03 83.75
N THR A 359 -8.56 -17.74 84.06
CA THR A 359 -8.84 -17.20 85.39
C THR A 359 -10.30 -16.81 85.59
N THR A 360 -10.97 -16.33 84.52
CA THR A 360 -12.32 -15.75 84.63
C THR A 360 -13.47 -16.69 84.28
N SER A 361 -13.26 -17.66 83.39
CA SER A 361 -14.31 -18.57 82.91
C SER A 361 -13.70 -19.88 82.41
N PRO A 362 -13.65 -20.94 83.26
CA PRO A 362 -13.13 -22.24 82.86
C PRO A 362 -13.84 -22.87 81.66
N ALA A 363 -15.16 -22.65 81.53
CA ALA A 363 -15.94 -23.17 80.41
C ALA A 363 -15.60 -22.46 79.09
N ASP A 364 -15.51 -21.13 79.09
CA ASP A 364 -15.12 -20.39 77.88
C ASP A 364 -13.65 -20.64 77.52
N TYR A 365 -12.81 -20.86 78.53
CA TYR A 365 -11.42 -21.28 78.34
C TYR A 365 -11.33 -22.62 77.61
N GLU A 366 -12.08 -23.63 78.06
CA GLU A 366 -12.12 -24.95 77.43
C GLU A 366 -12.53 -24.86 75.96
N VAL A 367 -13.58 -24.07 75.65
CA VAL A 367 -14.04 -23.83 74.28
C VAL A 367 -12.95 -23.14 73.45
N ALA A 368 -12.31 -22.10 73.98
CA ALA A 368 -11.28 -21.35 73.27
C ALA A 368 -10.03 -22.21 72.99
N VAL A 369 -9.53 -22.93 73.99
CA VAL A 369 -8.32 -23.75 73.86
C VAL A 369 -8.56 -24.95 72.93
N LYS A 370 -9.72 -25.60 72.99
CA LYS A 370 -10.09 -26.70 72.08
C LYS A 370 -10.15 -26.22 70.62
N ASN A 371 -10.75 -25.06 70.37
CA ASN A 371 -10.77 -24.44 69.04
C ASN A 371 -9.36 -24.11 68.52
N LEU A 372 -8.49 -23.61 69.40
CA LEU A 372 -7.11 -23.30 69.04
C LEU A 372 -6.27 -24.54 68.77
N TYR A 373 -6.46 -25.63 69.51
CA TYR A 373 -5.86 -26.93 69.19
C TYR A 373 -6.39 -27.51 67.88
N GLY A 374 -7.67 -27.33 67.55
CA GLY A 374 -8.21 -27.64 66.22
C GLY A 374 -7.48 -26.90 65.10
N ARG A 375 -7.22 -25.60 65.27
CA ARG A 375 -6.41 -24.81 64.33
C ARG A 375 -4.94 -25.23 64.32
N LEU A 376 -4.38 -25.61 65.46
CA LEU A 376 -3.01 -26.12 65.53
C LEU A 376 -2.88 -27.42 64.73
N ARG A 377 -3.84 -28.35 64.88
CA ARG A 377 -3.94 -29.57 64.07
C ARG A 377 -4.03 -29.27 62.58
N ASP A 378 -4.93 -28.37 62.17
CA ASP A 378 -5.01 -27.93 60.76
C ASP A 378 -3.68 -27.36 60.23
N THR A 379 -2.89 -26.73 61.11
CA THR A 379 -1.58 -26.18 60.78
C THR A 379 -0.55 -27.30 60.60
N TYR A 380 -0.55 -28.33 61.45
CA TYR A 380 0.26 -29.54 61.24
C TYR A 380 -0.06 -30.20 59.90
N GLU A 381 -1.34 -30.31 59.52
CA GLU A 381 -1.73 -30.82 58.20
C GLU A 381 -1.17 -29.96 57.07
N ARG A 382 -1.20 -28.63 57.21
CA ARG A 382 -0.62 -27.70 56.23
C ARG A 382 0.92 -27.77 56.18
N VAL A 383 1.58 -28.06 57.31
CA VAL A 383 3.05 -28.26 57.39
C VAL A 383 3.50 -29.46 56.56
N VAL A 384 2.67 -30.51 56.45
CA VAL A 384 2.97 -31.65 55.58
C VAL A 384 3.09 -31.19 54.12
N GLU A 385 2.12 -30.43 53.63
CA GLU A 385 2.10 -29.95 52.24
C GLU A 385 3.18 -28.89 51.98
N GLU A 386 3.27 -27.86 52.84
CA GLU A 386 4.08 -26.66 52.60
C GLU A 386 5.56 -26.83 53.00
N ILE A 387 5.83 -27.56 54.08
CA ILE A 387 7.18 -27.63 54.68
C ILE A 387 7.84 -28.98 54.42
N ILE A 388 7.18 -30.09 54.76
CA ILE A 388 7.77 -31.45 54.62
C ILE A 388 7.90 -31.81 53.13
N PHE A 389 6.83 -31.61 52.36
CA PHE A 389 6.84 -31.86 50.92
C PHE A 389 7.18 -30.62 50.09
N ARG A 390 7.53 -29.47 50.68
CA ARG A 390 7.96 -28.25 49.96
C ARG A 390 7.09 -27.93 48.74
N ASP A 391 5.77 -27.96 48.91
CA ASP A 391 4.79 -27.68 47.86
C ASP A 391 4.77 -28.67 46.68
N ILE A 392 5.39 -29.85 46.81
CA ILE A 392 5.32 -30.93 45.80
C ILE A 392 3.89 -31.41 45.61
N VAL A 393 3.18 -31.58 46.73
CA VAL A 393 1.77 -31.99 46.75
C VAL A 393 1.00 -30.94 47.54
N ARG A 394 0.08 -30.24 46.86
CA ARG A 394 -0.90 -29.37 47.49
C ARG A 394 -2.31 -29.82 47.12
N ARG A 395 -3.20 -29.86 48.11
CA ARG A 395 -4.62 -30.16 47.85
C ARG A 395 -5.22 -29.10 46.92
N GLY A 396 -5.87 -29.54 45.84
CA GLY A 396 -6.49 -28.66 44.85
C GLY A 396 -5.53 -28.09 43.80
N THR A 397 -4.32 -28.64 43.67
CA THR A 397 -3.40 -28.34 42.56
C THR A 397 -3.21 -29.58 41.70
N ASP A 398 -3.40 -29.46 40.39
CA ASP A 398 -3.30 -30.60 39.45
C ASP A 398 -1.85 -30.97 39.12
N VAL A 399 -0.91 -30.05 39.32
CA VAL A 399 0.50 -30.22 38.98
C VAL A 399 1.30 -30.67 40.20
N ILE A 400 1.93 -31.84 40.09
CA ILE A 400 2.90 -32.34 41.07
C ILE A 400 4.29 -31.80 40.71
N GLN A 401 4.91 -31.04 41.62
CA GLN A 401 6.21 -30.39 41.38
C GLN A 401 7.39 -31.36 41.56
N THR A 402 7.54 -32.33 40.66
CA THR A 402 8.54 -33.41 40.77
C THR A 402 9.99 -32.91 40.92
N GLN A 403 10.32 -31.75 40.36
CA GLN A 403 11.66 -31.15 40.50
C GLN A 403 12.00 -30.77 41.95
N LEU A 404 10.99 -30.49 42.78
CA LEU A 404 11.17 -30.14 44.19
C LEU A 404 11.46 -31.37 45.06
N LEU A 405 11.38 -32.61 44.52
CA LEU A 405 11.78 -33.83 45.24
C LEU A 405 13.22 -33.76 45.79
N ARG A 406 14.08 -32.92 45.21
CA ARG A 406 15.43 -32.64 45.72
C ARG A 406 15.46 -32.11 47.16
N TYR A 407 14.39 -31.46 47.63
CA TYR A 407 14.28 -30.95 49.00
C TYR A 407 13.70 -31.96 50.00
N VAL A 408 13.12 -33.07 49.52
CA VAL A 408 12.40 -34.00 50.40
C VAL A 408 13.40 -34.77 51.24
N ARG A 409 13.36 -34.49 52.54
CA ARG A 409 14.05 -35.24 53.58
C ARG A 409 13.25 -35.06 54.86
N LEU A 410 12.96 -36.18 55.51
CA LEU A 410 12.36 -36.22 56.83
C LEU A 410 13.16 -37.24 57.62
N SER A 411 14.07 -36.76 58.47
CA SER A 411 14.79 -37.63 59.39
C SER A 411 13.85 -38.23 60.43
N ASP A 412 14.17 -39.44 60.92
CA ASP A 412 13.35 -40.14 61.91
C ASP A 412 13.11 -39.28 63.17
N ALA A 413 14.14 -38.55 63.62
CA ALA A 413 14.02 -37.64 64.75
C ALA A 413 12.97 -36.53 64.52
N LEU A 414 12.89 -35.96 63.31
CA LEU A 414 11.89 -34.95 62.97
C LEU A 414 10.51 -35.57 62.73
N ALA A 415 10.45 -36.78 62.18
CA ALA A 415 9.20 -37.53 62.03
C ALA A 415 8.55 -37.85 63.38
N ILE A 416 9.36 -38.28 64.37
CA ILE A 416 8.90 -38.54 65.73
C ILE A 416 8.39 -37.25 66.38
N ARG A 417 9.15 -36.16 66.32
CA ARG A 417 8.70 -34.85 66.85
C ARG A 417 7.41 -34.36 66.20
N PHE A 418 7.26 -34.56 64.89
CA PHE A 418 6.03 -34.23 64.18
C PHE A 418 4.86 -35.10 64.67
N HIS A 419 5.08 -36.41 64.80
CA HIS A 419 4.07 -37.35 65.28
C HIS A 419 3.62 -37.01 66.71
N GLU A 420 4.55 -36.73 67.62
CA GLU A 420 4.25 -36.35 69.00
C GLU A 420 3.44 -35.05 69.05
N GLY A 421 3.87 -34.01 68.33
CA GLY A 421 3.18 -32.73 68.27
C GLY A 421 1.78 -32.82 67.65
N MET A 422 1.64 -33.55 66.53
CA MET A 422 0.34 -33.81 65.90
C MET A 422 -0.57 -34.64 66.81
N THR A 423 -0.03 -35.60 67.56
CA THR A 423 -0.79 -36.39 68.53
C THR A 423 -1.33 -35.51 69.64
N ARG A 424 -0.50 -34.63 70.23
CA ARG A 424 -0.97 -33.65 71.23
C ARG A 424 -2.06 -32.74 70.67
N ALA A 425 -1.84 -32.17 69.49
CA ALA A 425 -2.84 -31.33 68.83
C ALA A 425 -4.14 -32.09 68.54
N ASN A 426 -4.04 -33.37 68.16
CA ASN A 426 -5.20 -34.22 67.97
C ASN A 426 -5.93 -34.42 69.31
N THR A 427 -5.27 -34.94 70.34
CA THR A 427 -5.83 -35.23 71.68
C THR A 427 -6.64 -34.07 72.26
N HIS A 428 -6.19 -32.83 72.08
CA HIS A 428 -6.88 -31.66 72.65
C HIS A 428 -7.86 -30.97 71.69
N SER A 429 -8.01 -31.46 70.45
CA SER A 429 -8.92 -30.87 69.44
C SER A 429 -10.27 -31.59 69.27
N HIS A 430 -10.39 -32.84 69.71
CA HIS A 430 -11.62 -33.65 69.56
C HIS A 430 -12.22 -34.05 70.91
N ASP A 431 -13.33 -34.77 70.87
CA ASP A 431 -13.97 -35.31 72.06
C ASP A 431 -13.23 -36.57 72.54
N ASN A 432 -12.90 -36.63 73.83
CA ASN A 432 -12.21 -37.77 74.43
C ASN A 432 -13.24 -38.65 75.17
N PRO A 433 -13.07 -39.98 75.20
CA PRO A 433 -13.97 -40.86 75.93
C PRO A 433 -14.10 -40.47 77.41
N ALA A 434 -15.29 -40.58 78.00
CA ALA A 434 -15.52 -40.23 79.40
C ALA A 434 -14.66 -41.03 80.41
N ALA A 435 -14.09 -42.16 79.99
CA ALA A 435 -13.17 -42.98 80.79
C ALA A 435 -11.72 -42.45 80.78
N ASP A 436 -11.32 -41.68 79.75
CA ASP A 436 -10.01 -41.05 79.65
C ASP A 436 -10.11 -39.62 80.17
N THR A 437 -9.64 -39.38 81.39
CA THR A 437 -9.58 -38.04 81.98
C THR A 437 -8.38 -37.29 81.41
N VAL A 438 -8.50 -36.81 80.16
CA VAL A 438 -7.52 -35.92 79.55
C VAL A 438 -7.69 -34.53 80.18
N PRO A 439 -6.68 -34.00 80.90
CA PRO A 439 -6.78 -32.66 81.48
C PRO A 439 -6.81 -31.61 80.37
N VAL A 440 -7.54 -30.51 80.61
CA VAL A 440 -7.51 -29.35 79.72
C VAL A 440 -6.14 -28.69 79.84
N PRO A 441 -5.38 -28.49 78.75
CA PRO A 441 -4.06 -27.89 78.80
C PRO A 441 -4.11 -26.48 79.39
N THR A 442 -3.07 -26.10 80.11
CA THR A 442 -2.86 -24.75 80.63
C THR A 442 -2.43 -23.77 79.53
N PRO A 443 -2.56 -22.45 79.74
CA PRO A 443 -2.10 -21.46 78.76
C PRO A 443 -0.60 -21.59 78.44
N ASP A 444 0.22 -21.95 79.43
CA ASP A 444 1.67 -22.11 79.27
C ASP A 444 2.01 -23.38 78.47
N GLU A 445 1.30 -24.49 78.71
CA GLU A 445 1.43 -25.72 77.91
C GLU A 445 1.06 -25.45 76.44
N PHE A 446 -0.04 -24.74 76.19
CA PHE A 446 -0.42 -24.37 74.82
C PHE A 446 0.61 -23.46 74.14
N ALA A 447 1.17 -22.48 74.88
CA ALA A 447 2.22 -21.62 74.36
C ALA A 447 3.50 -22.40 74.03
N SER A 448 3.85 -23.38 74.86
CA SER A 448 4.96 -24.31 74.62
C SER A 448 4.73 -25.15 73.36
N ASP A 449 3.52 -25.68 73.16
CA ASP A 449 3.18 -26.45 71.97
C ASP A 449 3.30 -25.63 70.67
N ILE A 450 2.93 -24.34 70.69
CA ILE A 450 3.14 -23.44 69.54
C ILE A 450 4.65 -23.26 69.28
N ALA A 451 5.43 -23.01 70.32
CA ALA A 451 6.87 -22.82 70.20
C ALA A 451 7.59 -24.07 69.68
N ASP A 452 7.16 -25.26 70.13
CA ASP A 452 7.64 -26.55 69.65
C ASP A 452 7.38 -26.73 68.15
N LEU A 453 6.19 -26.35 67.67
CA LEU A 453 5.86 -26.38 66.24
C LEU A 453 6.74 -25.42 65.44
N GLU A 454 6.96 -24.19 65.92
CA GLU A 454 7.85 -23.23 65.25
C GLU A 454 9.28 -23.75 65.14
N LEU A 455 9.82 -24.32 66.23
CA LEU A 455 11.15 -24.94 66.25
C LEU A 455 11.21 -26.15 65.32
N LEU A 456 10.15 -26.96 65.27
CA LEU A 456 10.04 -28.09 64.35
C LEU A 456 10.06 -27.62 62.90
N ILE A 457 9.29 -26.60 62.54
CA ILE A 457 9.26 -26.03 61.19
C ILE A 457 10.64 -25.49 60.78
N ALA A 458 11.33 -24.78 61.68
CA ALA A 458 12.69 -24.30 61.42
C ALA A 458 13.65 -25.47 61.18
N SER A 459 13.55 -26.53 61.99
CA SER A 459 14.37 -27.74 61.86
C SER A 459 14.08 -28.49 60.54
N LEU A 460 12.80 -28.63 60.16
CA LEU A 460 12.37 -29.24 58.91
C LEU A 460 12.89 -28.47 57.70
N LYS A 461 12.78 -27.12 57.72
CA LYS A 461 13.30 -26.29 56.64
C LYS A 461 14.81 -26.48 56.48
N ALA A 462 15.57 -26.45 57.58
CA ALA A 462 17.01 -26.67 57.55
C ALA A 462 17.39 -28.06 57.03
N ASP A 463 16.67 -29.12 57.42
CA ASP A 463 16.92 -30.49 56.93
C ASP A 463 16.63 -30.62 55.43
N SER A 464 15.57 -29.96 54.93
CA SER A 464 15.29 -29.87 53.49
C SER A 464 16.37 -29.12 52.71
N ASP A 465 16.86 -27.99 53.23
CA ASP A 465 17.91 -27.20 52.57
C ASP A 465 19.23 -27.98 52.55
N ALA A 466 19.58 -28.67 53.64
CA ALA A 466 20.71 -29.58 53.71
C ALA A 466 20.58 -30.74 52.70
N ALA A 467 19.37 -31.26 52.50
CA ALA A 467 19.10 -32.30 51.52
C ALA A 467 19.34 -31.82 50.08
N GLU A 468 18.94 -30.59 49.75
CA GLU A 468 19.23 -30.00 48.43
C GLU A 468 20.74 -29.85 48.21
N ILE A 469 21.46 -29.33 49.20
CA ILE A 469 22.92 -29.16 49.12
C ILE A 469 23.62 -30.50 48.88
N ALA A 470 23.16 -31.57 49.53
CA ALA A 470 23.69 -32.92 49.37
C ALA A 470 23.32 -33.58 48.01
N ARG A 471 22.42 -32.98 47.22
CA ARG A 471 21.91 -33.51 45.94
C ARG A 471 22.24 -32.59 44.75
N PRO A 472 23.52 -32.26 44.49
CA PRO A 472 23.89 -31.34 43.40
C PRO A 472 23.47 -31.84 42.02
N GLN A 473 23.37 -33.16 41.83
CA GLN A 473 22.94 -33.83 40.59
C GLN A 473 21.48 -33.52 40.22
N MET A 474 20.64 -33.16 41.20
CA MET A 474 19.20 -32.90 41.01
C MET A 474 18.89 -31.40 40.83
N LYS A 475 19.90 -30.53 40.78
CA LYS A 475 19.68 -29.11 40.52
C LYS A 475 19.23 -28.92 39.07
N PRO A 476 18.20 -28.09 38.80
CA PRO A 476 17.79 -27.79 37.44
C PRO A 476 18.97 -27.20 36.68
N LYS A 477 19.27 -27.77 35.51
CA LYS A 477 20.22 -27.16 34.56
C LYS A 477 19.59 -25.84 34.12
N LYS A 478 20.28 -24.73 34.41
CA LYS A 478 19.86 -23.39 33.99
C LYS A 478 19.68 -23.30 32.49
#